data_AF-A0A1F5PJK1-F1
#
_entry.id   AF-A0A1F5PJK1-F1
#
_cell.length_a   1.000
_cell.length_b   1.000
_cell.length_c   1.000
_cell.angle_alpha   90.00
_cell.angle_beta   90.00
_cell.angle_gamma   90.00
#
_symmetry.space_group_name_H-M   'P 1'
#
loop_
_entity.id
_entity.type
_entity.pdbx_description
1 polymer ?
#
loop_
_entity_poly.entity_id
_entity_poly.type
_entity_poly.pdbx_seq_one_letter_code
_entity_poly.pdbx_strand_id
1 'polypeptide(L)'
;MHTRFTIFLIASVVLLCFVAPSLALASETDGTIVTGGNAGYAWSNNAGWVNFGLTEGNIHVTDAGLTGDAWNGNTAWINLTPSNGGITNNGEGTLGGNAWGEGLGWIDFSGVTIDSAGQFQGSATGSLVGTLTFDCDNCDVRTDWRPVSARSTTPVFSGGGGGGGAATETILTPIELDLVKDGAFNILDFNAMMINWGIQEQGNPADMNRDGIVDIFDFNQIMVLWGTIYQL
;
A
#
# COMPACT_ATOMS: atom_id res chain seq x y z
N MET A 1 -53.62 -1.41 -2.84
CA MET A 1 -52.43 -0.61 -3.21
C MET A 1 -51.20 -1.03 -2.38
N HIS A 2 -50.83 -2.33 -2.32
CA HIS A 2 -49.71 -2.79 -1.49
C HIS A 2 -48.90 -3.96 -2.10
N THR A 3 -48.76 -4.01 -3.43
CA THR A 3 -48.02 -5.11 -4.09
C THR A 3 -47.06 -4.65 -5.19
N ARG A 4 -46.85 -3.34 -5.35
CA ARG A 4 -45.97 -2.77 -6.39
C ARG A 4 -44.73 -2.03 -5.85
N PHE A 5 -44.58 -1.91 -4.54
CA PHE A 5 -43.49 -1.14 -3.92
C PHE A 5 -42.28 -2.01 -3.53
N THR A 6 -42.48 -3.31 -3.33
CA THR A 6 -41.42 -4.25 -2.89
C THR A 6 -40.50 -4.74 -4.01
N ILE A 7 -40.92 -4.66 -5.28
CA ILE A 7 -40.09 -5.13 -6.42
C ILE A 7 -39.04 -4.09 -6.82
N PHE A 8 -39.29 -2.80 -6.60
CA PHE A 8 -38.32 -1.74 -6.89
C PHE A 8 -37.17 -1.65 -5.87
N LEU A 9 -37.39 -2.10 -4.64
CA LEU A 9 -36.37 -2.02 -3.57
C LEU A 9 -35.32 -3.15 -3.64
N ILE A 10 -35.65 -4.26 -4.30
CA ILE A 10 -34.73 -5.40 -4.47
C ILE A 10 -33.84 -5.20 -5.70
N ALA A 11 -34.33 -4.49 -6.73
CA ALA A 11 -33.54 -4.15 -7.92
C ALA A 11 -32.45 -3.09 -7.65
N SER A 12 -32.63 -2.21 -6.66
CA SER A 12 -31.66 -1.16 -6.32
C SER A 12 -30.49 -1.65 -5.47
N VAL A 13 -30.66 -2.73 -4.71
CA VAL A 13 -29.58 -3.31 -3.87
C VAL A 13 -28.65 -4.21 -4.71
N VAL A 14 -29.15 -4.83 -5.77
CA VAL A 14 -28.34 -5.68 -6.66
C VAL A 14 -27.53 -4.86 -7.68
N LEU A 15 -27.98 -3.65 -8.04
CA LEU A 15 -27.25 -2.78 -8.97
C LEU A 15 -26.10 -2.01 -8.31
N LEU A 16 -26.09 -1.88 -6.98
CA LEU A 16 -25.01 -1.17 -6.25
C LEU A 16 -23.80 -2.07 -5.92
N CYS A 17 -23.86 -3.37 -6.18
CA CYS A 17 -22.76 -4.31 -5.92
C CYS A 17 -21.79 -4.50 -7.10
N PHE A 18 -22.06 -3.89 -8.27
CA PHE A 18 -21.27 -4.15 -9.49
C PHE A 18 -20.27 -3.06 -9.87
N VAL A 19 -20.14 -1.99 -9.09
CA VAL A 19 -19.16 -0.92 -9.36
C VAL A 19 -18.57 -0.36 -8.06
N ALA A 20 -18.10 -1.23 -7.17
CA ALA A 20 -17.02 -0.80 -6.30
C ALA A 20 -15.74 -0.85 -7.17
N PRO A 21 -15.12 0.29 -7.56
CA PRO A 21 -13.73 0.22 -7.99
C PRO A 21 -12.99 -0.45 -6.82
N SER A 22 -12.25 -1.52 -7.13
CA SER A 22 -11.30 -2.10 -6.20
C SER A 22 -10.39 -0.96 -5.74
N LEU A 23 -10.60 -0.45 -4.54
CA LEU A 23 -9.61 0.36 -3.84
C LEU A 23 -8.46 -0.61 -3.55
N ALA A 24 -7.56 -0.77 -4.51
CA ALA A 24 -6.28 -1.39 -4.27
C ALA A 24 -5.59 -0.49 -3.26
N LEU A 25 -5.47 -0.97 -2.02
CA LEU A 25 -4.59 -0.32 -1.05
C LEU A 25 -3.18 -0.42 -1.65
N ALA A 26 -2.56 0.74 -1.87
CA ALA A 26 -1.18 0.81 -2.29
C ALA A 26 -0.31 0.19 -1.17
N SER A 27 0.56 -0.76 -1.50
CA SER A 27 1.51 -1.26 -0.53
C SER A 27 2.57 -0.21 -0.25
N GLU A 28 2.65 0.26 1.00
CA GLU A 28 3.55 1.36 1.34
C GLU A 28 5.02 0.93 1.37
N THR A 29 5.38 -0.34 1.56
CA THR A 29 6.80 -0.74 1.74
C THR A 29 7.27 -1.94 0.91
N ASP A 30 6.33 -2.77 0.44
CA ASP A 30 6.59 -3.96 -0.36
C ASP A 30 5.49 -4.12 -1.42
N GLY A 31 5.65 -3.41 -2.52
CA GLY A 31 4.67 -3.40 -3.61
C GLY A 31 4.92 -4.46 -4.66
N THR A 32 3.90 -4.71 -5.45
CA THR A 32 3.88 -5.61 -6.61
C THR A 32 3.63 -4.80 -7.88
N ILE A 33 3.82 -5.44 -9.04
CA ILE A 33 3.50 -4.82 -10.34
C ILE A 33 1.99 -4.84 -10.57
N VAL A 34 1.43 -3.68 -10.91
CA VAL A 34 0.03 -3.56 -11.31
C VAL A 34 -0.13 -4.11 -12.72
N THR A 35 -1.08 -5.02 -12.90
CA THR A 35 -1.33 -5.71 -14.17
C THR A 35 -2.66 -5.29 -14.79
N GLY A 36 -2.69 -5.11 -16.12
CA GLY A 36 -3.93 -4.91 -16.87
C GLY A 36 -3.80 -3.89 -18.00
N GLY A 37 -4.35 -4.19 -19.18
CA GLY A 37 -4.11 -3.37 -20.38
C GLY A 37 -2.61 -3.31 -20.71
N ASN A 38 -2.06 -2.11 -20.85
CA ASN A 38 -0.62 -1.89 -21.04
C ASN A 38 0.16 -1.93 -19.71
N ALA A 39 -0.53 -1.99 -18.57
CA ALA A 39 0.10 -1.99 -17.26
C ALA A 39 0.95 -3.25 -17.06
N GLY A 40 2.21 -3.05 -16.69
CA GLY A 40 3.18 -4.13 -16.45
C GLY A 40 4.01 -4.51 -17.67
N TYR A 41 3.89 -3.80 -18.79
CA TYR A 41 4.74 -4.00 -19.96
C TYR A 41 5.71 -2.85 -20.18
N ALA A 42 6.95 -3.20 -20.51
CA ALA A 42 7.98 -2.30 -21.00
C ALA A 42 8.36 -2.68 -22.45
N TRP A 43 8.91 -1.72 -23.19
CA TRP A 43 9.36 -1.93 -24.57
C TRP A 43 10.85 -1.70 -24.71
N SER A 44 11.55 -2.69 -25.27
CA SER A 44 12.94 -2.54 -25.68
C SER A 44 13.06 -2.37 -27.19
N ASN A 45 13.90 -1.43 -27.63
CA ASN A 45 14.17 -1.24 -29.05
C ASN A 45 15.00 -2.37 -29.70
N ASN A 46 15.63 -3.24 -28.92
CA ASN A 46 16.46 -4.35 -29.44
C ASN A 46 15.92 -5.74 -29.05
N ALA A 47 15.12 -5.83 -27.98
CA ALA A 47 14.58 -7.08 -27.45
C ALA A 47 13.04 -7.16 -27.53
N GLY A 48 12.35 -6.07 -27.86
CA GLY A 48 10.89 -6.01 -27.93
C GLY A 48 10.22 -5.98 -26.55
N TRP A 49 9.04 -6.59 -26.46
CA TRP A 49 8.22 -6.56 -25.25
C TRP A 49 8.84 -7.31 -24.07
N VAL A 50 8.85 -6.66 -22.92
CA VAL A 50 9.22 -7.24 -21.62
C VAL A 50 8.03 -7.10 -20.67
N ASN A 51 7.62 -8.22 -20.08
CA ASN A 51 6.51 -8.31 -19.15
C ASN A 51 7.03 -8.38 -17.71
N PHE A 52 6.74 -7.35 -16.93
CA PHE A 52 7.03 -7.25 -15.49
C PHE A 52 5.86 -7.75 -14.62
N GLY A 53 4.68 -7.94 -15.22
CA GLY A 53 3.44 -8.31 -14.53
C GLY A 53 3.11 -9.80 -14.54
N LEU A 54 4.05 -10.69 -14.88
CA LEU A 54 3.80 -12.13 -14.81
C LEU A 54 3.74 -12.60 -13.36
N THR A 55 2.71 -13.38 -13.03
CA THR A 55 2.56 -13.99 -11.71
C THR A 55 3.77 -14.84 -11.32
N GLU A 56 4.35 -15.58 -12.27
CA GLU A 56 5.54 -16.41 -12.04
C GLU A 56 6.80 -15.57 -11.80
N GLY A 57 6.85 -14.36 -12.36
CA GLY A 57 7.95 -13.43 -12.14
C GLY A 57 7.99 -12.87 -10.72
N ASN A 58 6.84 -12.82 -10.04
CA ASN A 58 6.68 -12.42 -8.63
C ASN A 58 7.55 -11.21 -8.25
N ILE A 59 7.44 -10.12 -9.02
CA ILE A 59 8.26 -8.93 -8.83
C ILE A 59 7.76 -8.14 -7.63
N HIS A 60 8.68 -7.85 -6.71
CA HIS A 60 8.46 -6.99 -5.56
C HIS A 60 9.28 -5.70 -5.68
N VAL A 61 8.68 -4.57 -5.32
CA VAL A 61 9.28 -3.25 -5.26
C VAL A 61 9.31 -2.79 -3.81
N THR A 62 10.52 -2.58 -3.27
CA THR A 62 10.73 -2.15 -1.88
C THR A 62 11.55 -0.88 -1.81
N ASP A 63 11.74 -0.37 -0.60
CA ASP A 63 12.68 0.73 -0.33
C ASP A 63 14.12 0.44 -0.72
N ALA A 64 14.53 -0.83 -0.66
CA ALA A 64 15.91 -1.22 -0.92
C ALA A 64 16.17 -1.53 -2.40
N GLY A 65 15.13 -1.93 -3.13
CA GLY A 65 15.31 -2.40 -4.50
C GLY A 65 14.15 -3.23 -5.02
N LEU A 66 14.39 -3.84 -6.18
CA LEU A 66 13.44 -4.75 -6.83
C LEU A 66 13.94 -6.19 -6.72
N THR A 67 13.01 -7.13 -6.61
CA THR A 67 13.29 -8.58 -6.65
C THR A 67 12.37 -9.29 -7.63
N GLY A 68 12.62 -10.57 -7.91
CA GLY A 68 11.87 -11.38 -8.86
C GLY A 68 12.44 -11.32 -10.28
N ASP A 69 11.63 -11.73 -11.25
CA ASP A 69 12.04 -11.91 -12.63
C ASP A 69 11.03 -11.30 -13.62
N ALA A 70 11.51 -10.54 -14.59
CA ALA A 70 10.70 -10.10 -15.74
C ALA A 70 10.90 -11.05 -16.93
N TRP A 71 9.92 -11.12 -17.82
CA TRP A 71 9.96 -12.02 -18.98
C TRP A 71 9.98 -11.25 -20.29
N ASN A 72 10.99 -11.53 -21.12
CA ASN A 72 10.98 -11.11 -22.50
C ASN A 72 10.27 -12.16 -23.37
N GLY A 73 9.34 -11.70 -24.23
CA GLY A 73 8.51 -12.58 -25.06
C GLY A 73 9.28 -13.51 -26.02
N ASN A 74 10.57 -13.27 -26.25
CA ASN A 74 11.44 -14.11 -27.06
C ASN A 74 12.17 -15.22 -26.27
N THR A 75 11.65 -15.63 -25.11
CA THR A 75 12.16 -16.70 -24.21
C THR A 75 13.36 -16.38 -23.31
N ALA A 76 13.45 -15.15 -22.79
CA ALA A 76 14.51 -14.78 -21.86
C ALA A 76 13.94 -14.24 -20.54
N TRP A 77 14.40 -14.82 -19.43
CA TRP A 77 14.18 -14.26 -18.09
C TRP A 77 15.16 -13.11 -17.83
N ILE A 78 14.69 -12.10 -17.12
CA ILE A 78 15.48 -10.99 -16.61
C ILE A 78 15.41 -11.04 -15.09
N ASN A 79 16.49 -11.51 -14.48
CA ASN A 79 16.66 -11.57 -13.04
C ASN A 79 17.00 -10.18 -12.50
N LEU A 80 16.14 -9.66 -11.61
CA LEU A 80 16.28 -8.34 -11.02
C LEU A 80 17.25 -8.30 -9.82
N THR A 81 17.64 -9.47 -9.29
CA THR A 81 18.59 -9.68 -8.18
C THR A 81 19.67 -10.73 -8.50
N PRO A 82 20.47 -10.58 -9.56
CA PRO A 82 21.55 -11.51 -9.86
C PRO A 82 22.65 -11.44 -8.79
N SER A 83 23.39 -12.52 -8.56
CA SER A 83 24.36 -12.63 -7.44
C SER A 83 25.48 -11.57 -7.41
N ASN A 84 25.76 -10.89 -8.53
CA ASN A 84 26.77 -9.82 -8.64
C ASN A 84 26.16 -8.50 -9.15
N GLY A 85 24.86 -8.32 -8.96
CA GLY A 85 24.14 -7.11 -9.32
C GLY A 85 22.91 -6.98 -8.44
N GLY A 86 21.85 -6.45 -9.02
CA GLY A 86 20.62 -6.16 -8.31
C GLY A 86 20.17 -4.74 -8.61
N ILE A 87 18.87 -4.58 -8.79
CA ILE A 87 18.27 -3.25 -8.88
C ILE A 87 18.08 -2.71 -7.48
N THR A 88 18.64 -1.53 -7.22
CA THR A 88 18.48 -0.81 -5.96
C THR A 88 17.45 0.29 -6.10
N ASN A 89 16.77 0.62 -4.99
CA ASN A 89 15.91 1.79 -4.86
C ASN A 89 16.47 2.63 -3.71
N ASN A 90 16.38 3.95 -3.79
CA ASN A 90 16.82 4.85 -2.73
C ASN A 90 15.69 5.23 -1.74
N GLY A 91 14.57 4.50 -1.77
CA GLY A 91 13.35 4.82 -1.01
C GLY A 91 12.51 5.95 -1.63
N GLU A 92 13.07 6.76 -2.52
CA GLU A 92 12.37 7.86 -3.20
C GLU A 92 12.05 7.56 -4.67
N GLY A 93 12.23 6.30 -5.07
CA GLY A 93 11.89 5.82 -6.41
C GLY A 93 12.99 6.09 -7.43
N THR A 94 14.16 6.59 -7.04
CA THR A 94 15.32 6.62 -7.97
C THR A 94 15.98 5.25 -7.97
N LEU A 95 15.97 4.58 -9.11
CA LEU A 95 16.54 3.26 -9.25
C LEU A 95 18.03 3.31 -9.64
N GLY A 96 18.72 2.21 -9.38
CA GLY A 96 20.12 2.02 -9.75
C GLY A 96 20.46 0.55 -9.84
N GLY A 97 21.73 0.26 -10.07
CA GLY A 97 22.24 -1.11 -10.18
C GLY A 97 21.82 -1.79 -11.49
N ASN A 98 22.05 -3.10 -11.55
CA ASN A 98 21.94 -3.85 -12.79
C ASN A 98 21.15 -5.15 -12.63
N ALA A 99 20.18 -5.36 -13.51
CA ALA A 99 19.56 -6.67 -13.72
C ALA A 99 20.37 -7.48 -14.72
N TRP A 100 20.11 -8.79 -14.77
CA TRP A 100 20.71 -9.70 -15.74
C TRP A 100 19.64 -10.41 -16.55
N GLY A 101 19.65 -10.23 -17.87
CA GLY A 101 18.79 -10.98 -18.77
C GLY A 101 19.53 -12.10 -19.48
N GLU A 102 18.97 -13.31 -19.49
CA GLU A 102 19.49 -14.42 -20.27
C GLU A 102 19.46 -14.06 -21.76
N GLY A 103 20.63 -13.99 -22.41
CA GLY A 103 20.73 -13.53 -23.80
C GLY A 103 20.52 -12.02 -24.02
N LEU A 104 20.22 -11.25 -22.97
CA LEU A 104 20.09 -9.78 -23.00
C LEU A 104 21.19 -9.05 -22.20
N GLY A 105 22.01 -9.81 -21.47
CA GLY A 105 23.17 -9.29 -20.75
C GLY A 105 22.80 -8.41 -19.56
N TRP A 106 23.75 -7.57 -19.13
CA TRP A 106 23.53 -6.60 -18.07
C TRP A 106 22.65 -5.45 -18.54
N ILE A 107 21.71 -5.07 -17.69
CA ILE A 107 20.74 -4.00 -17.93
C ILE A 107 20.85 -3.02 -16.76
N ASP A 108 21.27 -1.79 -17.04
CA ASP A 108 21.45 -0.69 -16.08
C ASP A 108 20.15 0.08 -15.86
N PHE A 109 19.71 0.13 -14.60
CA PHE A 109 18.49 0.79 -14.16
C PHE A 109 18.72 2.21 -13.62
N SER A 110 19.94 2.74 -13.66
CA SER A 110 20.25 4.09 -13.15
C SER A 110 19.49 5.23 -13.84
N GLY A 111 18.89 4.97 -15.00
CA GLY A 111 18.06 5.92 -15.76
C GLY A 111 16.56 5.78 -15.50
N VAL A 112 16.15 5.01 -14.50
CA VAL A 112 14.74 4.71 -14.21
C VAL A 112 14.33 5.33 -12.88
N THR A 113 13.14 5.92 -12.85
CA THR A 113 12.52 6.43 -11.63
C THR A 113 11.11 5.90 -11.44
N ILE A 114 10.60 5.86 -10.22
CA ILE A 114 9.21 5.54 -9.88
C ILE A 114 8.60 6.79 -9.23
N ASP A 115 7.52 7.32 -9.81
CA ASP A 115 6.86 8.51 -9.27
C ASP A 115 5.90 8.22 -8.11
N SER A 116 5.26 9.28 -7.59
CA SER A 116 4.30 9.18 -6.49
C SER A 116 2.99 8.47 -6.85
N ALA A 117 2.72 8.23 -8.14
CA ALA A 117 1.61 7.38 -8.59
C ALA A 117 2.03 5.92 -8.75
N GLY A 118 3.31 5.60 -8.54
CA GLY A 118 3.89 4.28 -8.75
C GLY A 118 4.18 3.97 -10.21
N GLN A 119 4.23 4.97 -11.09
CA GLN A 119 4.58 4.78 -12.50
C GLN A 119 6.10 4.81 -12.68
N PHE A 120 6.63 3.82 -13.40
CA PHE A 120 8.03 3.79 -13.80
C PHE A 120 8.23 4.73 -14.98
N GLN A 121 9.22 5.60 -14.90
CA GLN A 121 9.58 6.59 -15.91
C GLN A 121 11.04 6.43 -16.32
N GLY A 122 11.35 6.88 -17.53
CA GLY A 122 12.72 6.89 -18.05
C GLY A 122 13.07 5.58 -18.73
N SER A 123 14.34 5.19 -18.69
CA SER A 123 14.79 4.00 -19.41
C SER A 123 15.98 3.32 -18.78
N ALA A 124 15.96 2.00 -18.81
CA ALA A 124 17.10 1.17 -18.51
C ALA A 124 17.89 0.90 -19.79
N THR A 125 19.20 0.70 -19.70
CA THR A 125 20.05 0.53 -20.89
C THR A 125 21.01 -0.65 -20.75
N GLY A 126 21.35 -1.27 -21.87
CA GLY A 126 22.37 -2.31 -21.91
C GLY A 126 22.80 -2.61 -23.34
N SER A 127 24.00 -3.16 -23.50
CA SER A 127 24.58 -3.36 -24.84
C SER A 127 23.79 -4.34 -25.71
N LEU A 128 23.09 -5.33 -25.11
CA LEU A 128 22.28 -6.30 -25.85
C LEU A 128 20.77 -6.00 -25.74
N VAL A 129 20.28 -5.47 -24.62
CA VAL A 129 18.86 -5.06 -24.52
C VAL A 129 18.58 -3.73 -25.22
N GLY A 130 19.60 -2.93 -25.55
CA GLY A 130 19.42 -1.58 -26.06
C GLY A 130 18.83 -0.65 -25.00
N THR A 131 17.81 0.11 -25.36
CA THR A 131 17.02 0.97 -24.48
C THR A 131 15.71 0.27 -24.15
N LEU A 132 15.47 0.01 -22.86
CA LEU A 132 14.24 -0.51 -22.30
C LEU A 132 13.45 0.63 -21.66
N THR A 133 12.33 0.99 -22.27
CA THR A 133 11.46 2.09 -21.86
C THR A 133 10.24 1.57 -21.11
N PHE A 134 9.90 2.24 -20.00
CA PHE A 134 8.85 1.82 -19.06
C PHE A 134 7.55 2.60 -19.25
N ASP A 135 7.63 3.81 -19.78
CA ASP A 135 6.52 4.70 -20.10
C ASP A 135 6.51 5.05 -21.60
N CYS A 136 5.50 4.58 -22.32
CA CYS A 136 5.27 4.92 -23.73
C CYS A 136 3.79 4.76 -24.11
N ASP A 137 3.43 5.15 -25.32
CA ASP A 137 2.04 5.07 -25.80
C ASP A 137 1.39 3.68 -25.63
N ASN A 138 2.20 2.61 -25.66
CA ASN A 138 1.73 1.22 -25.55
C ASN A 138 2.37 0.42 -24.41
N CYS A 139 3.13 1.07 -23.52
CA CYS A 139 3.85 0.40 -22.43
C CYS A 139 3.78 1.27 -21.16
N ASP A 140 3.45 0.67 -20.03
CA ASP A 140 3.25 1.42 -18.79
C ASP A 140 3.54 0.52 -17.58
N VAL A 141 4.79 0.45 -17.13
CA VAL A 141 5.08 -0.33 -15.91
C VAL A 141 4.65 0.47 -14.69
N ARG A 142 3.79 -0.14 -13.87
CA ARG A 142 3.28 0.46 -12.63
C ARG A 142 3.43 -0.48 -11.46
N THR A 143 3.59 0.09 -10.28
CA THR A 143 3.56 -0.60 -9.00
C THR A 143 2.59 0.08 -8.04
N ASP A 144 2.12 -0.69 -7.07
CA ASP A 144 1.41 -0.18 -5.91
C ASP A 144 2.36 0.33 -4.80
N TRP A 145 3.68 0.14 -4.94
CA TRP A 145 4.70 0.79 -4.08
C TRP A 145 4.70 2.31 -4.23
N ARG A 146 5.00 3.03 -3.15
CA ARG A 146 5.09 4.50 -3.12
C ARG A 146 6.41 4.99 -2.54
N PRO A 147 7.01 6.10 -3.06
CA PRO A 147 8.16 6.76 -2.44
C PRO A 147 7.92 7.09 -0.97
N VAL A 148 8.95 6.99 -0.12
CA VAL A 148 8.89 7.29 1.33
C VAL A 148 8.23 8.64 1.59
N SER A 149 8.57 9.67 0.80
CA SER A 149 7.97 11.00 0.89
C SER A 149 6.50 11.09 0.47
N ALA A 150 6.01 10.15 -0.34
CA ALA A 150 4.65 10.10 -0.86
C ALA A 150 3.73 9.18 -0.05
N ARG A 151 4.30 8.33 0.81
CA ARG A 151 3.52 7.53 1.76
C ARG A 151 2.82 8.50 2.67
N SER A 152 1.57 8.18 3.00
CA SER A 152 0.98 8.80 4.17
C SER A 152 1.85 8.39 5.34
N THR A 153 2.72 9.29 5.82
CA THR A 153 3.17 9.18 7.20
C THR A 153 1.87 9.14 7.99
N THR A 154 1.50 7.98 8.53
CA THR A 154 0.91 8.00 9.86
C THR A 154 1.78 8.99 10.62
N PRO A 155 1.25 10.09 11.19
CA PRO A 155 2.09 11.06 11.86
C PRO A 155 2.85 10.33 12.95
N VAL A 156 4.10 9.96 12.65
CA VAL A 156 5.08 9.64 13.66
C VAL A 156 5.30 10.99 14.28
N PHE A 157 4.71 11.19 15.46
CA PHE A 157 5.06 12.27 16.35
C PHE A 157 6.54 12.10 16.68
N SER A 158 7.39 12.65 15.80
CA SER A 158 8.82 12.77 15.99
C SER A 158 9.00 13.77 17.12
N GLY A 159 9.40 13.22 18.27
CA GLY A 159 9.77 13.95 19.47
C GLY A 159 10.84 14.99 19.16
N GLY A 160 10.40 16.21 18.88
CA GLY A 160 11.18 17.42 19.10
C GLY A 160 11.20 17.71 20.59
N GLY A 161 12.29 17.31 21.25
CA GLY A 161 12.52 17.58 22.67
C GLY A 161 12.51 19.09 22.95
N GLY A 162 11.71 19.50 23.93
CA GLY A 162 11.68 20.87 24.39
C GLY A 162 10.58 21.14 25.42
N GLY A 163 10.86 20.82 26.68
CA GLY A 163 10.14 21.41 27.83
C GLY A 163 9.28 20.42 28.61
N GLY A 164 9.70 20.16 29.84
CA GLY A 164 9.10 19.18 30.74
C GLY A 164 7.63 19.44 31.04
N GLY A 165 6.87 18.34 31.06
CA GLY A 165 5.52 18.26 31.55
C GLY A 165 5.13 16.80 31.51
N ALA A 166 5.43 16.07 32.59
CA ALA A 166 4.91 14.73 32.80
C ALA A 166 3.38 14.81 32.90
N ALA A 167 2.69 14.66 31.78
CA ALA A 167 1.33 14.16 31.80
C ALA A 167 1.47 12.63 31.83
N THR A 168 1.42 12.11 33.05
CA THR A 168 1.21 10.70 33.34
C THR A 168 0.16 10.16 32.37
N GLU A 169 0.54 9.28 31.45
CA GLU A 169 -0.42 8.40 30.80
C GLU A 169 -1.13 7.67 31.92
N THR A 170 -2.34 8.11 32.22
CA THR A 170 -3.17 7.45 33.20
C THR A 170 -3.60 6.19 32.49
N ILE A 171 -3.01 5.06 32.87
CA ILE A 171 -3.51 3.75 32.50
C ILE A 171 -4.93 3.68 33.10
N LEU A 172 -5.93 4.04 32.28
CA LEU A 172 -7.33 3.93 32.67
C LEU A 172 -7.59 2.44 32.88
N THR A 173 -8.33 2.13 33.94
CA THR A 173 -8.68 0.74 34.22
C THR A 173 -9.51 0.19 33.06
N PRO A 174 -9.39 -1.10 32.71
CA PRO A 174 -10.09 -1.69 31.57
C PRO A 174 -11.60 -1.36 31.52
N ILE A 175 -12.28 -1.23 32.66
CA ILE A 175 -13.70 -0.88 32.70
C ILE A 175 -14.06 0.49 32.11
N GLU A 176 -13.11 1.43 32.06
CA GLU A 176 -13.34 2.79 31.54
C GLU A 176 -13.18 2.87 30.01
N LEU A 177 -12.66 1.81 29.36
CA LEU A 177 -12.36 1.76 27.94
C LEU A 177 -13.32 0.85 27.15
N ASP A 178 -14.21 0.14 27.83
CA ASP A 178 -15.26 -0.69 27.21
C ASP A 178 -16.46 0.18 26.85
N LEU A 179 -16.61 0.44 25.56
CA LEU A 179 -17.63 1.35 25.04
C LEU A 179 -19.04 0.75 25.20
N VAL A 180 -19.16 -0.57 25.05
CA VAL A 180 -20.45 -1.27 25.06
C VAL A 180 -20.81 -1.86 26.42
N LYS A 181 -19.86 -1.86 27.37
CA LYS A 181 -19.95 -2.34 28.75
C LYS A 181 -20.39 -3.79 28.83
N ASP A 182 -19.83 -4.63 27.96
CA ASP A 182 -20.12 -6.07 27.92
C ASP A 182 -19.06 -6.92 28.68
N GLY A 183 -18.03 -6.27 29.21
CA GLY A 183 -16.94 -6.94 29.93
C GLY A 183 -15.93 -7.61 29.01
N ALA A 184 -15.95 -7.33 27.70
CA ALA A 184 -15.05 -7.94 26.73
C ALA A 184 -14.63 -6.97 25.64
N PHE A 185 -13.33 -6.74 25.48
CA PHE A 185 -12.81 -5.89 24.41
C PHE A 185 -12.82 -6.60 23.07
N ASN A 186 -13.79 -6.29 22.23
CA ASN A 186 -14.01 -7.05 21.01
C ASN A 186 -14.52 -6.19 19.85
N ILE A 187 -15.02 -6.87 18.81
CA ILE A 187 -15.54 -6.22 17.61
C ILE A 187 -16.70 -5.26 17.89
N LEU A 188 -17.44 -5.44 18.99
CA LEU A 188 -18.52 -4.56 19.39
C LEU A 188 -17.99 -3.20 19.86
N ASP A 189 -16.90 -3.15 20.63
CA ASP A 189 -16.22 -1.89 21.00
C ASP A 189 -15.65 -1.19 19.78
N PHE A 190 -15.01 -1.95 18.89
CA PHE A 190 -14.51 -1.41 17.64
C PHE A 190 -15.64 -0.82 16.80
N ASN A 191 -16.75 -1.53 16.61
CA ASN A 191 -17.90 -1.02 15.88
C ASN A 191 -18.48 0.24 16.54
N ALA A 192 -18.57 0.29 17.87
CA ALA A 192 -19.03 1.45 18.62
C ALA A 192 -18.10 2.67 18.44
N MET A 193 -16.79 2.43 18.42
CA MET A 193 -15.79 3.46 18.15
C MET A 193 -15.88 3.96 16.70
N MET A 194 -16.04 3.05 15.74
CA MET A 194 -16.15 3.40 14.31
C MET A 194 -17.40 4.24 14.00
N ILE A 195 -18.49 4.08 14.77
CA ILE A 195 -19.67 4.96 14.68
C ILE A 195 -19.34 6.41 15.05
N ASN A 196 -18.35 6.60 15.91
CA ASN A 196 -17.93 7.90 16.42
C ASN A 196 -16.67 8.45 15.73
N TRP A 197 -16.12 7.74 14.75
CA TRP A 197 -14.84 8.09 14.13
C TRP A 197 -14.82 9.52 13.56
N GLY A 198 -13.80 10.29 13.94
CA GLY A 198 -13.60 11.68 13.52
C GLY A 198 -14.56 12.69 14.15
N ILE A 199 -15.43 12.28 15.07
CA ILE A 199 -16.29 13.22 15.81
C ILE A 199 -15.43 14.01 16.78
N GLN A 200 -15.58 15.34 16.73
CA GLN A 200 -14.91 16.29 17.62
C GLN A 200 -15.92 16.85 18.62
N GLU A 201 -16.27 16.06 19.64
CA GLU A 201 -17.23 16.43 20.66
C GLU A 201 -16.67 16.16 22.05
N GLN A 202 -16.65 17.20 22.90
CA GLN A 202 -16.15 17.09 24.25
C GLN A 202 -17.03 16.12 25.07
N GLY A 203 -16.43 15.05 25.59
CA GLY A 203 -17.14 14.02 26.36
C GLY A 203 -17.71 12.89 25.51
N ASN A 204 -17.31 12.77 24.24
CA ASN A 204 -17.56 11.59 23.45
C ASN A 204 -16.96 10.36 24.17
N PRO A 205 -17.75 9.30 24.46
CA PRO A 205 -17.23 8.11 25.13
C PRO A 205 -16.18 7.34 24.31
N ALA A 206 -16.12 7.56 22.99
CA ALA A 206 -15.10 6.98 22.11
C ALA A 206 -13.80 7.79 22.07
N ASP A 207 -13.79 9.03 22.58
CA ASP A 207 -12.58 9.85 22.81
C ASP A 207 -11.99 9.45 24.17
N MET A 208 -11.31 8.31 24.16
CA MET A 208 -10.79 7.63 25.35
C MET A 208 -9.55 8.33 25.90
N ASN A 209 -8.75 8.96 25.03
CA ASN A 209 -7.57 9.72 25.43
C ASN A 209 -7.91 11.19 25.83
N ARG A 210 -9.14 11.64 25.56
CA ARG A 210 -9.70 12.98 25.88
C ARG A 210 -8.99 14.12 25.15
N ASP A 211 -8.54 13.89 23.93
CA ASP A 211 -7.90 14.92 23.10
C ASP A 211 -8.90 15.76 22.29
N GLY A 212 -10.19 15.42 22.36
CA GLY A 212 -11.28 16.14 21.72
C GLY A 212 -11.61 15.69 20.31
N ILE A 213 -10.99 14.61 19.82
CA ILE A 213 -11.33 13.96 18.55
C ILE A 213 -11.30 12.44 18.70
N VAL A 214 -12.25 11.73 18.10
CA VAL A 214 -12.15 10.27 18.01
C VAL A 214 -11.25 9.88 16.84
N ASP A 215 -10.07 9.34 17.12
CA ASP A 215 -9.09 9.01 16.10
C ASP A 215 -8.33 7.68 16.34
N ILE A 216 -7.18 7.54 15.68
CA ILE A 216 -6.37 6.32 15.74
C ILE A 216 -5.76 6.07 17.13
N PHE A 217 -5.58 7.10 17.95
CA PHE A 217 -5.07 6.96 19.30
C PHE A 217 -6.12 6.34 20.22
N ASP A 218 -7.40 6.63 20.00
CA ASP A 218 -8.51 5.93 20.66
C ASP A 218 -8.57 4.48 20.23
N PHE A 219 -8.46 4.20 18.93
CA PHE A 219 -8.40 2.82 18.42
C PHE A 219 -7.31 2.00 19.09
N ASN A 220 -6.12 2.59 19.25
CA ASN A 220 -5.01 1.90 19.89
C ASN A 220 -5.34 1.48 21.33
N GLN A 221 -6.16 2.24 22.07
CA GLN A 221 -6.61 1.87 23.42
C GLN A 221 -7.40 0.55 23.41
N ILE A 222 -8.32 0.39 22.47
CA ILE A 222 -9.08 -0.87 22.30
C ILE A 222 -8.16 -2.01 21.85
N MET A 223 -7.19 -1.72 20.97
CA MET A 223 -6.30 -2.75 20.43
C MET A 223 -5.32 -3.32 21.46
N VAL A 224 -4.87 -2.51 22.42
CA VAL A 224 -4.01 -2.98 23.52
C VAL A 224 -4.74 -4.01 24.40
N LEU A 225 -6.06 -3.90 24.50
CA LEU A 225 -6.90 -4.78 25.31
C LEU A 225 -7.66 -5.83 24.48
N TRP A 226 -7.38 -5.94 23.18
CA TRP A 226 -8.17 -6.78 22.28
C TRP A 226 -8.24 -8.23 22.73
N GLY A 227 -9.47 -8.77 22.80
CA GLY A 227 -9.74 -10.14 23.22
C GLY A 227 -9.63 -10.37 24.73
N THR A 228 -9.38 -9.33 25.54
CA THR A 228 -9.44 -9.45 27.00
C THR A 228 -10.90 -9.48 27.48
N ILE A 229 -11.15 -10.32 28.49
CA ILE A 229 -12.44 -10.43 29.17
C ILE A 229 -12.19 -10.12 30.64
N TYR A 230 -13.06 -9.32 31.25
CA TYR A 230 -12.96 -8.90 32.63
C TYR A 230 -14.34 -8.89 33.30
N GLN A 231 -14.37 -8.81 34.63
CA GLN A 231 -15.62 -8.70 35.39
C GLN A 231 -15.98 -7.23 35.58
N LEU A 232 -17.22 -6.87 35.21
CA LEU A 232 -17.81 -5.55 35.45
C LEU A 232 -18.07 -5.29 36.94
#